data_AF-A0A0M9UCB8-F1
#
_entry.id   AF-A0A0M9UCB8-F1
#
_cell.length_a   1.000
_cell.length_b   1.000
_cell.length_c   1.000
_cell.angle_alpha   90.00
_cell.angle_beta   90.00
_cell.angle_gamma   90.00
#
_symmetry.space_group_name_H-M   'P 1'
#
loop_
_entity.id
_entity.type
_entity.pdbx_description
1 polymer ?
#
loop_
_entity_poly.entity_id
_entity_poly.type
_entity_poly.pdbx_seq_one_letter_code
_entity_poly.pdbx_strand_id
1 'polypeptide(L)'
;MPMRRCEYLDWLVFTRQPRPYDARILRLLEAIAQTPTGAPLVAYVLRRWPRIVWGRPPVGNAFAFPWPLETIIMRDAGDEATNLEVLAHELAHLARWRGHLVGSLEQEYDAYLTGVRVRAEWEGLDWRDPNGPAARRWPLLFGHEASPQRFMAWVRSRNAFYALLPWNQPRTLPEVVRALITQAGFGVKMLLKRA
;
A
#
# COMPACT_ATOMS: atom_id res chain seq x y z
N MET A 1 10.10 -9.68 17.44
CA MET A 1 9.49 -10.00 18.75
C MET A 1 8.33 -10.94 18.51
N PRO A 2 8.09 -11.96 19.34
CA PRO A 2 6.95 -12.86 19.15
C PRO A 2 5.62 -12.12 19.37
N MET A 3 4.61 -12.40 18.54
CA MET A 3 3.25 -11.85 18.67
C MET A 3 2.70 -12.08 20.09
N ARG A 4 1.95 -11.10 20.61
CA ARG A 4 1.31 -11.25 21.92
C ARG A 4 0.21 -12.30 21.84
N ARG A 5 -0.02 -13.03 22.95
CA ARG A 5 -0.93 -14.18 23.01
C ARG A 5 -2.35 -13.91 22.50
N CYS A 6 -2.88 -12.69 22.67
CA CYS A 6 -4.18 -12.30 22.13
C CYS A 6 -4.14 -12.11 20.61
N GLU A 7 -3.09 -11.50 20.07
CA GLU A 7 -2.88 -11.32 18.62
C GLU A 7 -2.76 -12.70 17.92
N TYR A 8 -2.17 -13.68 18.59
CA TYR A 8 -2.07 -15.06 18.11
C TYR A 8 -3.41 -15.81 18.08
N LEU A 9 -4.27 -15.60 19.08
CA LEU A 9 -5.62 -16.21 19.11
C LEU A 9 -6.52 -15.60 18.04
N ASP A 10 -6.46 -14.28 17.84
CA ASP A 10 -7.15 -13.60 16.74
C ASP A 10 -6.64 -14.11 15.37
N TRP A 11 -5.33 -14.37 15.23
CA TRP A 11 -4.73 -14.99 14.04
C TRP A 11 -5.22 -16.43 13.77
N LEU A 12 -5.37 -17.24 14.83
CA LEU A 12 -5.88 -18.61 14.72
C LEU A 12 -7.37 -18.66 14.34
N VAL A 13 -8.17 -17.69 14.80
CA VAL A 13 -9.56 -17.56 14.39
C VAL A 13 -9.65 -17.05 12.95
N PHE A 14 -8.76 -16.13 12.58
CA PHE A 14 -8.68 -15.55 11.24
C PHE A 14 -8.44 -16.59 10.13
N THR A 15 -7.65 -17.62 10.41
CA THR A 15 -7.31 -18.67 9.44
C THR A 15 -8.37 -19.78 9.30
N ARG A 16 -9.41 -19.81 10.15
CA ARG A 16 -10.37 -20.94 10.26
C ARG A 16 -11.80 -20.67 9.74
N GLN A 17 -12.11 -19.48 9.24
CA GLN A 17 -13.47 -19.13 8.74
C GLN A 17 -13.52 -18.80 7.23
N PRO A 18 -14.67 -18.94 6.54
CA PRO A 18 -14.76 -18.94 5.08
C PRO A 18 -14.71 -17.52 4.50
N ARG A 19 -13.50 -16.96 4.46
CA ARG A 19 -12.81 -16.51 3.24
C ARG A 19 -11.32 -16.55 3.55
N PRO A 20 -10.66 -17.73 3.56
CA PRO A 20 -9.24 -17.75 3.84
C PRO A 20 -8.59 -17.03 2.66
N TYR A 21 -7.84 -15.97 2.93
CA TYR A 21 -7.01 -15.39 1.90
C TYR A 21 -6.18 -16.50 1.24
N ASP A 22 -5.83 -16.31 -0.03
CA ASP A 22 -4.86 -17.16 -0.71
C ASP A 22 -3.66 -17.41 0.22
N ALA A 23 -3.17 -18.66 0.29
CA ALA A 23 -2.12 -19.03 1.23
C ALA A 23 -0.85 -18.15 1.10
N ARG A 24 -0.58 -17.62 -0.10
CA ARG A 24 0.53 -16.69 -0.31
C ARG A 24 0.24 -15.34 0.33
N ILE A 25 -0.99 -14.83 0.23
CA ILE A 25 -1.41 -13.60 0.92
C ILE A 25 -1.32 -13.79 2.44
N LEU A 26 -1.73 -14.94 2.97
CA LEU A 26 -1.57 -15.23 4.40
C LEU A 26 -0.11 -15.16 4.83
N ARG A 27 0.81 -15.80 4.10
CA ARG A 27 2.25 -15.72 4.41
C ARG A 27 2.78 -14.29 4.37
N LEU A 28 2.35 -13.49 3.39
CA LEU A 28 2.73 -12.07 3.32
C LEU A 28 2.19 -11.30 4.54
N LEU A 29 0.93 -11.52 4.93
CA LEU A 29 0.34 -10.89 6.11
C LEU A 29 1.07 -11.31 7.40
N GLU A 30 1.47 -12.58 7.54
CA GLU A 30 2.28 -13.06 8.66
C GLU A 30 3.63 -12.35 8.72
N ALA A 31 4.31 -12.25 7.58
CA ALA A 31 5.59 -11.59 7.47
C ALA A 31 5.49 -10.09 7.79
N ILE A 32 4.47 -9.40 7.27
CA ILE A 32 4.17 -7.99 7.59
C ILE A 32 3.91 -7.84 9.09
N ALA A 33 3.16 -8.75 9.72
CA ALA A 33 2.85 -8.71 11.14
C ALA A 33 4.10 -8.82 12.05
N GLN A 34 5.19 -9.42 11.57
CA GLN A 34 6.45 -9.50 12.33
C GLN A 34 7.26 -8.19 12.31
N THR A 35 6.88 -7.22 11.47
CA THR A 35 7.58 -5.94 11.36
C THR A 35 6.91 -4.88 12.25
N PRO A 36 7.68 -4.04 12.98
CA PRO A 36 7.12 -2.94 13.78
C PRO A 36 6.18 -2.03 12.99
N THR A 37 6.52 -1.69 11.75
CA THR A 37 5.71 -0.84 10.88
C THR A 37 4.47 -1.56 10.35
N GLY A 38 4.56 -2.87 10.09
CA GLY A 38 3.49 -3.66 9.47
C GLY A 38 2.44 -4.20 10.45
N ALA A 39 2.79 -4.44 11.71
CA ALA A 39 1.86 -4.99 12.71
C ALA A 39 0.53 -4.19 12.83
N PRO A 40 0.53 -2.84 12.86
CA PRO A 40 -0.72 -2.07 12.87
C PRO A 40 -1.58 -2.24 11.61
N LEU A 41 -0.96 -2.48 10.44
CA LEU A 41 -1.66 -2.72 9.18
C LEU A 41 -2.39 -4.06 9.22
N VAL A 42 -1.74 -5.11 9.73
CA VAL A 42 -2.37 -6.43 9.87
C VAL A 42 -3.47 -6.39 10.92
N ALA A 43 -3.30 -5.64 12.01
CA ALA A 43 -4.38 -5.41 12.97
C ALA A 43 -5.61 -4.73 12.34
N TYR A 44 -5.43 -3.87 11.33
CA TYR A 44 -6.55 -3.36 10.53
C TYR A 44 -7.22 -4.48 9.71
N VAL A 45 -6.45 -5.33 9.04
CA VAL A 45 -6.98 -6.48 8.28
C VAL A 45 -7.82 -7.41 9.18
N LEU A 46 -7.33 -7.73 10.38
CA LEU A 46 -8.04 -8.57 11.34
C LEU A 46 -9.36 -7.95 11.82
N ARG A 47 -9.45 -6.62 11.88
CA ARG A 47 -10.66 -5.91 12.31
C ARG A 47 -11.68 -5.69 11.20
N ARG A 48 -11.21 -5.46 9.97
CA ARG A 48 -12.03 -4.97 8.85
C ARG A 48 -12.28 -5.99 7.77
N TRP A 49 -11.44 -7.02 7.70
CA TRP A 49 -11.57 -8.11 6.73
C TRP A 49 -11.70 -7.64 5.27
N PRO A 50 -10.78 -6.77 4.78
CA PRO A 50 -10.81 -6.34 3.39
C PRO A 50 -10.65 -7.53 2.44
N ARG A 51 -11.23 -7.49 1.24
CA ARG A 51 -10.97 -8.54 0.24
C ARG A 51 -9.58 -8.34 -0.35
N ILE A 52 -8.68 -9.33 -0.28
CA ILE A 52 -7.33 -9.24 -0.88
C ILE A 52 -7.19 -10.42 -1.84
N VAL A 53 -6.89 -10.14 -3.11
CA VAL A 53 -6.82 -11.17 -4.15
C VAL A 53 -5.68 -10.94 -5.12
N TRP A 54 -5.14 -12.03 -5.66
CA TRP A 54 -4.28 -12.00 -6.83
C TRP A 54 -5.12 -11.73 -8.09
N GLY A 55 -4.65 -10.85 -8.98
CA GLY A 55 -5.34 -10.51 -10.19
C GLY A 55 -4.65 -9.42 -11.02
N ARG A 56 -5.42 -8.79 -11.92
CA ARG A 56 -4.92 -7.71 -12.77
C ARG A 56 -5.44 -6.36 -12.25
N PRO A 57 -4.65 -5.62 -11.43
CA PRO A 57 -5.09 -4.34 -10.92
C PRO A 57 -5.36 -3.35 -12.07
N PRO A 58 -6.21 -2.32 -11.86
CA PRO A 58 -6.50 -1.31 -12.89
C PRO A 58 -5.23 -0.61 -13.37
N VAL A 59 -4.33 -0.28 -12.45
CA VAL A 59 -3.05 0.39 -12.65
C VAL A 59 -1.95 -0.26 -11.82
N GLY A 60 -0.69 -0.02 -12.17
CA GLY A 60 0.45 -0.43 -11.35
C GLY A 60 0.55 -1.95 -11.11
N ASN A 61 1.23 -2.29 -10.01
CA ASN A 61 1.42 -3.67 -9.54
C ASN A 61 0.34 -4.08 -8.53
N ALA A 62 -0.33 -3.15 -7.86
CA ALA A 62 -1.51 -3.41 -7.06
C ALA A 62 -2.42 -2.17 -7.01
N PHE A 63 -3.61 -2.35 -6.44
CA PHE A 63 -4.55 -1.26 -6.22
C PHE A 63 -5.52 -1.56 -5.08
N ALA A 64 -5.63 -0.63 -4.12
CA ALA A 64 -6.59 -0.63 -3.03
C ALA A 64 -7.85 0.18 -3.40
N PHE A 65 -9.01 -0.47 -3.36
CA PHE A 65 -10.30 0.17 -3.52
C PHE A 65 -10.82 0.73 -2.18
N PRO A 66 -11.40 1.94 -2.20
CA PRO A 66 -12.10 2.54 -1.08
C PRO A 66 -13.13 1.67 -0.39
N TRP A 67 -13.52 2.08 0.82
CA TRP A 67 -14.86 1.76 1.32
C TRP A 67 -15.96 2.21 0.33
N PRO A 68 -17.02 1.42 0.11
CA PRO A 68 -17.37 0.17 0.79
C PRO A 68 -16.76 -1.10 0.20
N LEU A 69 -15.95 -1.00 -0.86
CA LEU A 69 -15.37 -2.17 -1.52
C LEU A 69 -14.26 -2.81 -0.67
N GLU A 70 -13.45 -1.99 0.01
CA GLU A 70 -12.31 -2.40 0.85
C GLU A 70 -11.57 -3.61 0.24
N THR A 71 -11.18 -3.47 -1.03
CA THR A 71 -10.61 -4.57 -1.83
C THR A 71 -9.22 -4.21 -2.29
N ILE A 72 -8.25 -5.10 -2.13
CA ILE A 72 -6.92 -5.00 -2.74
C ILE A 72 -6.80 -6.04 -3.85
N ILE A 73 -6.40 -5.59 -5.03
CA ILE A 73 -6.04 -6.48 -6.14
C ILE A 73 -4.54 -6.34 -6.37
N MET A 74 -3.80 -7.44 -6.27
CA MET A 74 -2.35 -7.47 -6.50
C MET A 74 -2.01 -8.29 -7.74
N ARG A 75 -1.10 -7.79 -8.56
CA ARG A 75 -0.36 -8.61 -9.51
C ARG A 75 0.81 -9.26 -8.75
N ASP A 76 1.07 -10.52 -9.05
CA ASP A 76 2.26 -11.19 -8.54
C ASP A 76 3.52 -10.54 -9.14
N ALA A 77 4.37 -9.97 -8.29
CA ALA A 77 5.62 -9.33 -8.68
C ALA A 77 6.74 -10.33 -9.02
N GLY A 78 6.55 -11.63 -8.74
CA GLY A 78 7.54 -12.69 -9.02
C GLY A 78 8.55 -12.92 -7.90
N ASP A 79 8.64 -12.04 -6.90
CA ASP A 79 9.43 -12.25 -5.69
C ASP A 79 8.65 -11.85 -4.42
N GLU A 80 8.93 -12.56 -3.32
CA GLU A 80 8.19 -12.41 -2.06
C GLU A 80 8.43 -11.05 -1.40
N ALA A 81 9.65 -10.51 -1.47
CA ALA A 81 9.99 -9.23 -0.86
C ALA A 81 9.25 -8.06 -1.52
N THR A 82 9.16 -8.06 -2.85
CA THR A 82 8.38 -7.06 -3.60
C THR A 82 6.88 -7.24 -3.37
N ASN A 83 6.36 -8.47 -3.34
CA ASN A 83 4.96 -8.72 -3.01
C ASN A 83 4.60 -8.25 -1.58
N LEU A 84 5.51 -8.43 -0.63
CA LEU A 84 5.38 -7.95 0.76
C LEU A 84 5.35 -6.42 0.83
N GLU A 85 6.28 -5.75 0.16
CA GLU A 85 6.34 -4.29 0.05
C GLU A 85 5.06 -3.72 -0.56
N VAL A 86 4.59 -4.31 -1.66
CA VAL A 86 3.39 -3.89 -2.36
C VAL A 86 2.14 -4.11 -1.52
N LEU A 87 2.00 -5.27 -0.85
CA LEU A 87 0.85 -5.49 0.03
C LEU A 87 0.84 -4.49 1.20
N ALA A 88 1.98 -4.24 1.82
CA ALA A 88 2.09 -3.26 2.90
C ALA A 88 1.74 -1.84 2.43
N HIS A 89 2.16 -1.45 1.22
CA HIS A 89 1.77 -0.19 0.59
C HIS A 89 0.25 -0.06 0.45
N GLU A 90 -0.41 -1.06 -0.14
CA GLU A 90 -1.88 -1.03 -0.34
C GLU A 90 -2.65 -1.09 0.98
N LEU A 91 -2.13 -1.82 1.97
CA LEU A 91 -2.71 -1.83 3.31
C LEU A 91 -2.56 -0.47 4.01
N ALA A 92 -1.49 0.29 3.75
CA ALA A 92 -1.36 1.64 4.27
C ALA A 92 -2.45 2.57 3.72
N HIS A 93 -2.78 2.44 2.43
CA HIS A 93 -3.91 3.14 1.82
C HIS A 93 -5.24 2.83 2.54
N LEU A 94 -5.52 1.56 2.80
CA LEU A 94 -6.76 1.18 3.50
C LEU A 94 -6.76 1.56 4.99
N ALA A 95 -5.69 1.26 5.72
CA ALA A 95 -5.65 1.39 7.17
C ALA A 95 -5.60 2.84 7.63
N ARG A 96 -4.84 3.70 6.92
CA ARG A 96 -4.63 5.11 7.31
C ARG A 96 -5.64 6.03 6.66
N TRP A 97 -6.05 5.72 5.44
CA TRP A 97 -6.89 6.60 4.63
C TRP A 97 -8.27 6.02 4.34
N ARG A 98 -8.64 4.87 4.91
CA ARG A 98 -9.93 4.19 4.64
C ARG A 98 -10.20 4.00 3.14
N GLY A 99 -9.11 3.97 2.36
CA GLY A 99 -9.12 4.04 0.91
C GLY A 99 -9.85 5.25 0.33
N HIS A 100 -9.69 6.47 0.85
CA HIS A 100 -10.35 7.67 0.31
C HIS A 100 -10.43 7.67 -1.23
N LEU A 101 -11.63 7.98 -1.75
CA LEU A 101 -11.92 8.06 -3.19
C LEU A 101 -11.07 9.08 -3.95
N VAL A 102 -10.32 9.94 -3.25
CA VAL A 102 -9.35 10.84 -3.86
C VAL A 102 -7.99 10.60 -3.21
N GLY A 103 -7.08 9.97 -3.96
CA GLY A 103 -5.69 9.84 -3.57
C GLY A 103 -4.98 11.20 -3.66
N SER A 104 -4.11 11.53 -2.71
CA SER A 104 -3.14 12.64 -2.88
C SER A 104 -1.73 12.10 -2.97
N LEU A 105 -0.81 12.89 -3.55
CA LEU A 105 0.60 12.49 -3.61
C LEU A 105 1.22 12.33 -2.22
N GLU A 106 0.73 13.04 -1.21
CA GLU A 106 1.10 12.83 0.19
C GLU A 106 0.70 11.44 0.70
N GLN A 107 -0.50 10.95 0.33
CA GLN A 107 -0.93 9.61 0.70
C GLN A 107 -0.08 8.55 0.01
N GLU A 108 0.21 8.74 -1.28
CA GLU A 108 1.10 7.86 -2.04
C GLU A 108 2.50 7.84 -1.43
N TYR A 109 3.06 9.00 -1.06
CA TYR A 109 4.34 9.07 -0.36
C TYR A 109 4.32 8.28 0.95
N ASP A 110 3.31 8.49 1.79
CA ASP A 110 3.21 7.80 3.08
C ASP A 110 3.01 6.28 2.92
N ALA A 111 2.23 5.85 1.91
CA ALA A 111 2.05 4.45 1.56
C ALA A 111 3.33 3.81 1.05
N TYR A 112 4.08 4.49 0.16
CA TYR A 112 5.39 4.02 -0.30
C TYR A 112 6.38 3.91 0.84
N LEU A 113 6.51 4.96 1.65
CA LEU A 113 7.39 4.97 2.83
C LEU A 113 7.04 3.82 3.79
N THR A 114 5.76 3.57 4.02
CA THR A 114 5.29 2.46 4.85
C THR A 114 5.69 1.11 4.25
N GLY A 115 5.42 0.88 2.96
CA GLY A 115 5.77 -0.38 2.29
C GLY A 115 7.27 -0.68 2.32
N VAL A 116 8.11 0.30 2.00
CA VAL A 116 9.57 0.10 2.03
C VAL A 116 10.13 -0.06 3.44
N ARG A 117 9.51 0.56 4.47
CA ARG A 117 9.90 0.33 5.87
C ARG A 117 9.61 -1.08 6.31
N VAL A 118 8.42 -1.61 5.99
CA VAL A 118 8.08 -3.01 6.25
C VAL A 118 9.10 -3.93 5.57
N ARG A 119 9.42 -3.70 4.31
CA ARG A 119 10.43 -4.51 3.61
C ARG A 119 11.81 -4.39 4.27
N ALA A 120 12.28 -3.18 4.57
CA ALA A 120 13.56 -2.99 5.23
C ALA A 120 13.62 -3.71 6.58
N GLU A 121 12.56 -3.60 7.40
CA GLU A 121 12.44 -4.30 8.69
C GLU A 121 12.43 -5.82 8.53
N TRP A 122 11.72 -6.33 7.52
CA TRP A 122 11.68 -7.77 7.21
C TRP A 122 13.04 -8.31 6.73
N GLU A 123 13.75 -7.53 5.91
CA GLU A 123 15.11 -7.86 5.43
C GLU A 123 16.20 -7.62 6.49
N GLY A 124 15.85 -7.09 7.67
CA GLY A 124 16.82 -6.76 8.73
C GLY A 124 17.71 -5.55 8.43
N LEU A 125 17.28 -4.66 7.53
CA LEU A 125 18.00 -3.44 7.17
C LEU A 125 17.61 -2.28 8.09
N ASP A 126 18.59 -1.58 8.65
CA ASP A 126 18.33 -0.35 9.39
C ASP A 126 18.02 0.80 8.42
N TRP A 127 16.74 1.10 8.25
CA TRP A 127 16.26 2.18 7.39
C TRP A 127 16.48 3.58 7.98
N ARG A 128 16.92 3.67 9.24
CA ARG A 128 17.22 4.94 9.91
C ARG A 128 18.63 5.43 9.66
N ASP A 129 19.53 4.56 9.19
CA ASP A 129 20.89 4.96 8.81
C ASP A 129 20.89 5.55 7.38
N PRO A 130 21.13 6.86 7.21
CA PRO A 130 21.13 7.50 5.89
C PRO A 130 22.30 7.08 5.00
N ASN A 131 23.29 6.34 5.54
CA ASN A 131 24.40 5.74 4.79
C ASN A 131 24.24 4.22 4.61
N GLY A 132 23.20 3.64 5.20
CA GLY A 132 23.01 2.21 5.31
C GLY A 132 22.57 1.54 4.00
N PRO A 133 22.48 0.19 4.00
CA PRO A 133 22.00 -0.56 2.83
C PRO A 133 20.60 -0.15 2.37
N ALA A 134 19.69 0.15 3.31
CA ALA A 134 18.35 0.62 2.99
C ALA A 134 18.36 1.99 2.28
N ALA A 135 19.20 2.92 2.73
CA ALA A 135 19.38 4.22 2.09
C ALA A 135 19.95 4.11 0.66
N ARG A 136 20.86 3.16 0.41
CA ARG A 136 21.33 2.89 -0.96
C ARG A 136 20.25 2.31 -1.87
N ARG A 137 19.36 1.49 -1.32
CA ARG A 137 18.26 0.85 -2.08
C ARG A 137 17.10 1.81 -2.35
N TRP A 138 16.73 2.64 -1.37
CA TRP A 138 15.64 3.61 -1.48
C TRP A 138 16.11 5.03 -1.13
N PRO A 139 16.98 5.65 -1.95
CA PRO A 139 17.65 6.90 -1.61
C PRO A 139 16.68 8.08 -1.43
N LEU A 140 15.56 8.10 -2.17
CA LEU A 140 14.54 9.14 -2.04
C LEU A 140 13.68 9.04 -0.76
N LEU A 141 13.77 7.90 -0.05
CA LEU A 141 12.98 7.63 1.16
C LEU A 141 13.85 7.57 2.42
N PHE A 142 15.10 7.11 2.32
CA PHE A 142 15.99 6.90 3.47
C PHE A 142 17.38 7.55 3.36
N GLY A 143 17.79 8.05 2.18
CA GLY A 143 19.11 8.68 2.01
C GLY A 143 19.19 10.10 2.55
N HIS A 144 20.38 10.71 2.50
CA HIS A 144 20.62 12.12 2.88
C HIS A 144 19.74 13.12 2.13
N GLU A 145 19.34 12.77 0.91
CA GLU A 145 18.46 13.59 0.07
C GLU A 145 16.98 13.18 0.18
N ALA A 146 16.62 12.31 1.13
CA ALA A 146 15.25 11.87 1.31
C ALA A 146 14.36 13.10 1.58
N SER A 147 13.37 13.29 0.72
CA SER A 147 12.46 14.43 0.75
C SER A 147 11.13 13.99 0.18
N PRO A 148 10.01 14.25 0.89
CA PRO A 148 8.67 14.02 0.34
C PRO A 148 8.48 14.72 -1.01
N GLN A 149 8.98 15.95 -1.15
CA GLN A 149 8.85 16.72 -2.39
C GLN A 149 9.63 16.08 -3.54
N ARG A 150 10.87 15.64 -3.31
CA ARG A 150 11.68 14.95 -4.34
C ARG A 150 11.05 13.61 -4.72
N PHE A 151 10.57 12.85 -3.75
CA PHE A 151 9.86 11.59 -4.01
C PHE A 151 8.60 11.81 -4.84
N MET A 152 7.74 12.75 -4.44
CA MET A 152 6.50 13.05 -5.16
C MET A 152 6.78 13.54 -6.58
N ALA A 153 7.81 14.38 -6.79
CA ALA A 153 8.23 14.80 -8.12
C ALA A 153 8.69 13.59 -8.98
N TRP A 154 9.45 12.66 -8.40
CA TRP A 154 9.85 11.43 -9.06
C TRP A 154 8.66 10.54 -9.42
N VAL A 155 7.71 10.30 -8.51
CA VAL A 155 6.52 9.47 -8.76
C VAL A 155 5.69 10.01 -9.92
N ARG A 156 5.47 11.33 -9.98
CA ARG A 156 4.72 11.97 -11.07
C ARG A 156 5.36 11.74 -12.44
N SER A 157 6.70 11.72 -12.50
CA SER A 157 7.42 11.49 -13.77
C SER A 157 7.26 10.07 -14.31
N ARG A 158 6.87 9.10 -13.47
CA ARG A 158 6.84 7.66 -13.83
C ARG A 158 5.50 7.15 -14.32
N ASN A 159 4.38 7.78 -13.95
CA ASN A 159 3.06 7.30 -14.35
C ASN A 159 2.08 8.46 -14.55
N ALA A 160 1.41 8.47 -15.70
CA ALA A 160 0.38 9.44 -16.03
C ALA A 160 -0.77 9.45 -15.00
N PHE A 161 -1.05 8.33 -14.33
CA PHE A 161 -2.02 8.29 -13.23
C PHE A 161 -1.61 9.21 -12.06
N TYR A 162 -0.35 9.14 -11.62
CA TYR A 162 0.16 9.95 -10.52
C TYR A 162 0.35 11.42 -10.90
N ALA A 163 0.55 11.73 -12.18
CA ALA A 163 0.59 13.11 -12.65
C ALA A 163 -0.74 13.87 -12.41
N LEU A 164 -1.85 13.12 -12.31
CA LEU A 164 -3.22 13.62 -12.16
C LEU A 164 -3.69 13.67 -10.70
N LEU A 165 -2.95 13.09 -9.74
CA LEU A 165 -3.32 13.18 -8.33
C LEU A 165 -3.03 14.59 -7.77
N PRO A 166 -3.95 15.16 -6.96
CA PRO A 166 -3.70 16.43 -6.30
C PRO A 166 -2.54 16.32 -5.31
N TRP A 167 -1.83 17.44 -5.11
CA TRP A 167 -0.67 17.52 -4.22
C TRP A 167 -1.06 17.19 -2.78
N ASN A 168 -2.15 17.80 -2.32
CA ASN A 168 -2.76 17.55 -1.02
C ASN A 168 -4.13 16.91 -1.22
N GLN A 169 -4.69 16.35 -0.14
CA GLN A 169 -6.11 16.00 -0.14
C GLN A 169 -6.95 17.21 -0.57
N PRO A 170 -7.90 17.05 -1.50
CA PRO A 170 -8.80 18.14 -1.87
C PRO A 170 -9.53 18.61 -0.62
N ARG A 171 -9.49 19.92 -0.36
CA ARG A 171 -10.07 20.52 0.87
C ARG A 171 -11.42 21.15 0.59
N THR A 172 -11.75 21.36 -0.69
CA THR A 172 -12.99 21.99 -1.12
C THR A 172 -13.82 21.06 -2.01
N LEU A 173 -15.14 21.21 -1.98
CA LEU A 173 -16.06 20.41 -2.80
C LEU A 173 -15.73 20.46 -4.31
N PRO A 174 -15.37 21.61 -4.92
CA PRO A 174 -14.95 21.65 -6.32
C PRO A 174 -13.70 20.83 -6.62
N GLU A 175 -12.71 20.82 -5.70
CA GLU A 175 -11.50 20.01 -5.84
C GLU A 175 -11.81 18.52 -5.76
N VAL A 176 -12.72 18.12 -4.85
CA VAL A 176 -13.21 16.74 -4.74
C VAL A 176 -13.89 16.30 -6.04
N VAL A 177 -14.82 17.11 -6.57
CA VAL A 177 -15.53 16.80 -7.82
C VAL A 177 -14.56 16.67 -9.00
N ARG A 178 -13.59 17.59 -9.14
CA ARG A 178 -12.57 17.53 -10.20
C ARG A 178 -11.73 16.26 -10.09
N ALA A 179 -11.29 15.90 -8.88
CA ALA A 179 -10.49 14.71 -8.67
C ALA A 179 -11.27 13.43 -9.01
N LEU A 180 -12.55 13.35 -8.60
CA LEU A 180 -13.44 12.24 -8.94
C LEU A 180 -13.66 12.11 -10.45
N ILE A 181 -13.93 13.21 -11.16
CA ILE A 181 -14.07 13.20 -12.63
C ILE A 181 -12.78 12.73 -13.30
N THR A 182 -11.64 13.19 -12.81
CA THR A 182 -10.32 12.84 -13.38
C THR A 182 -10.01 11.36 -13.17
N GLN A 183 -10.25 10.84 -11.97
CA GLN A 183 -10.08 9.42 -11.66
C GLN A 183 -11.11 8.54 -12.39
N ALA A 184 -12.37 8.95 -12.47
CA ALA A 184 -13.41 8.23 -13.20
C ALA A 184 -13.10 8.19 -14.71
N GLY A 185 -12.69 9.32 -15.30
CA GLY A 185 -12.26 9.38 -16.70
C GLY A 185 -11.06 8.49 -16.99
N PHE A 186 -10.09 8.44 -16.09
CA PHE A 186 -8.96 7.52 -16.20
C PHE A 186 -9.38 6.05 -16.06
N GLY A 187 -10.23 5.74 -15.07
CA GLY A 187 -10.79 4.40 -14.85
C GLY A 187 -11.58 3.88 -16.06
N VAL A 188 -12.47 4.71 -16.61
CA VAL A 188 -13.26 4.40 -17.82
C VAL A 188 -12.35 4.19 -19.03
N LYS A 189 -11.36 5.07 -19.25
CA LYS A 189 -10.39 4.91 -20.36
C LYS A 189 -9.57 3.62 -20.23
N MET A 190 -9.24 3.21 -19.01
CA MET A 190 -8.50 1.97 -18.76
C MET A 190 -9.37 0.72 -18.88
N LEU A 191 -10.65 0.79 -18.52
CA LEU A 191 -11.62 -0.28 -18.74
C LEU A 191 -11.91 -0.48 -20.23
N LEU A 192 -12.10 0.61 -20.98
CA LEU A 192 -12.34 0.55 -22.43
C LEU A 192 -11.14 0.03 -23.23
N LYS A 193 -9.90 0.21 -22.74
CA LYS A 193 -8.70 -0.40 -23.34
C LYS A 193 -8.58 -1.91 -23.12
N ARG A 194 -9.49 -2.52 -22.33
CA ARG A 194 -9.51 -3.96 -22.04
C ARG A 194 -10.66 -4.69 -22.75
N ALA A 195 -11.59 -3.97 -23.38
CA ALA A 195 -12.62 -4.51 -24.27
C ALA A 195 -12.08 -4.59 -25.70
#